data_AF-A0A1H3JZX7-F1
#
_entry.id   AF-A0A1H3JZX7-F1
#
_cell.length_a   1.000
_cell.length_b   1.000
_cell.length_c   1.000
_cell.angle_alpha   90.00
_cell.angle_beta   90.00
_cell.angle_gamma   90.00
#
_symmetry.space_group_name_H-M   'P 1'
#
loop_
_entity.id
_entity.type
_entity.pdbx_description
1 polymer ?
#
loop_
_entity_poly.entity_id
_entity_poly.type
_entity_poly.pdbx_seq_one_letter_code
_entity_poly.pdbx_strand_id
1 'polypeptide(L)'
;MGRCIGVRKKPVTHLIDLPYGSWQIGALPTAGWSSYSVLSASLMRIYLIVALAILAFTAVIIFLIDKIKKTEHESIILARSLGVFLKQTSDFVYYKDSNSRFIFCSQTLADITNHEHWRDMIGKHDFEVFPHDTATIYNEEEKPVFNEGKPLLNKVNPYYLASSEIGYVQTNKWPIFDDNNKVSGIFGISRDITELKNATEDWKRNEIFLPRVLCLQWNGVLNLAITYL
;
A
#
# COMPACT_ATOMS: atom_id res chain seq x y z
N MET A 1 -80.66 -28.25 -22.78
CA MET A 1 -81.19 -26.94 -22.34
C MET A 1 -80.93 -26.78 -20.84
N GLY A 2 -79.82 -26.15 -20.45
CA GLY A 2 -79.47 -25.92 -19.05
C GLY A 2 -80.24 -24.73 -18.49
N ARG A 3 -80.89 -24.90 -17.33
CA ARG A 3 -81.56 -23.81 -16.58
C ARG A 3 -80.51 -22.89 -15.97
N CYS A 4 -80.46 -21.64 -16.41
CA CYS A 4 -79.77 -20.57 -15.70
C CYS A 4 -80.51 -20.25 -14.40
N ILE A 5 -79.96 -20.65 -13.25
CA ILE A 5 -80.44 -20.22 -11.94
C ILE A 5 -79.88 -18.81 -11.70
N GLY A 6 -80.67 -17.81 -12.06
CA GLY A 6 -80.35 -16.40 -11.79
C GLY A 6 -80.48 -16.10 -10.30
N VAL A 7 -79.34 -15.94 -9.61
CA VAL A 7 -79.30 -15.44 -8.23
C VAL A 7 -79.85 -14.00 -8.23
N ARG A 8 -81.03 -13.79 -7.62
CA ARG A 8 -81.63 -12.44 -7.48
C ARG A 8 -80.74 -11.58 -6.57
N LYS A 9 -79.98 -10.65 -7.17
CA LYS A 9 -79.23 -9.64 -6.41
C LYS A 9 -80.21 -8.61 -5.83
N LYS A 10 -80.17 -8.39 -4.51
CA LYS A 10 -81.01 -7.39 -3.83
C LYS A 10 -80.48 -5.98 -4.15
N PRO A 11 -81.33 -5.02 -4.56
CA PRO A 11 -80.92 -3.64 -4.81
C PRO A 11 -80.45 -2.99 -3.52
N VAL A 12 -79.42 -2.15 -3.60
CA VAL A 12 -79.08 -1.24 -2.51
C VAL A 12 -79.98 -0.03 -2.65
N THR A 13 -80.82 0.21 -1.65
CA THR A 13 -81.80 1.30 -1.68
C THR A 13 -81.49 2.31 -0.60
N HIS A 14 -81.60 3.60 -0.93
CA HIS A 14 -81.52 4.69 0.04
C HIS A 14 -82.79 5.52 -0.05
N LEU A 15 -83.30 5.92 1.12
CA LEU A 15 -84.44 6.83 1.23
C LEU A 15 -83.92 8.26 1.27
N ILE A 16 -84.58 9.14 0.53
CA ILE A 16 -84.34 10.58 0.55
C ILE A 16 -85.67 11.22 0.92
N ASP A 17 -85.67 11.92 2.06
CA ASP A 17 -86.84 12.63 2.56
C ASP A 17 -86.80 14.08 2.07
N LEU A 18 -87.87 14.50 1.40
CA LEU A 18 -88.08 15.87 0.95
C LEU A 18 -89.36 16.44 1.61
N PRO A 19 -89.50 17.77 1.74
CA PRO A 19 -90.75 18.35 2.22
C PRO A 19 -91.86 17.90 1.26
N TYR A 20 -92.91 17.30 1.80
CA TYR A 20 -94.08 16.72 1.11
C TYR A 20 -93.95 15.29 0.56
N GLY A 21 -92.87 14.54 0.85
CA GLY A 21 -92.85 13.08 0.64
C GLY A 21 -91.47 12.42 0.67
N SER A 22 -91.46 11.11 0.92
CA SER A 22 -90.25 10.28 0.92
C SER A 22 -90.08 9.55 -0.41
N TRP A 23 -88.88 9.60 -0.98
CA TRP A 23 -88.56 8.92 -2.24
C TRP A 23 -87.49 7.83 -2.01
N GLN A 24 -87.63 6.70 -2.69
CA GLN A 24 -86.66 5.60 -2.63
C GLN A 24 -85.93 5.48 -3.96
N ILE A 25 -84.61 5.65 -3.94
CA ILE A 25 -83.74 5.35 -5.08
C ILE A 25 -83.04 4.02 -4.84
N GLY A 26 -83.02 3.16 -5.86
CA GLY A 26 -82.40 1.84 -5.81
C GLY A 26 -81.37 1.67 -6.91
N ALA A 27 -80.14 1.30 -6.55
CA ALA A 27 -79.11 0.92 -7.50
C ALA A 27 -78.97 -0.61 -7.52
N LEU A 28 -79.05 -1.20 -8.71
CA LEU A 28 -78.73 -2.61 -8.95
C LEU A 28 -77.28 -2.68 -9.48
N PRO A 29 -76.35 -3.31 -8.75
CA PRO A 29 -74.99 -3.47 -9.24
C PRO A 29 -75.00 -4.41 -10.45
N THR A 30 -74.77 -3.84 -11.63
CA THR A 30 -74.64 -4.59 -12.90
C THR A 30 -73.32 -5.35 -12.97
N ALA A 31 -72.26 -4.76 -12.41
CA ALA A 31 -70.97 -5.38 -12.12
C ALA A 31 -70.45 -4.85 -10.76
N GLY A 32 -69.71 -5.69 -10.04
CA GLY A 32 -68.94 -5.27 -8.85
C GLY A 32 -67.51 -5.75 -9.02
N TRP A 33 -66.57 -5.19 -8.27
CA TRP A 33 -65.23 -5.77 -8.16
C TRP A 33 -65.39 -7.25 -7.80
N SER A 34 -64.95 -8.16 -8.67
CA SER A 34 -64.88 -9.57 -8.30
C SER A 34 -64.11 -9.63 -6.99
N SER A 35 -64.68 -10.23 -5.94
CA SER A 35 -63.95 -10.50 -4.70
C SER A 35 -62.59 -11.03 -5.10
N TYR A 36 -61.51 -10.28 -4.81
CA TYR A 36 -60.15 -10.65 -5.17
C TYR A 36 -59.99 -12.14 -4.88
N SER A 37 -59.97 -12.96 -5.94
CA SER A 37 -60.00 -14.40 -5.77
C SER A 37 -58.75 -14.81 -5.01
N VAL A 38 -58.80 -15.89 -4.25
CA VAL A 38 -57.62 -16.39 -3.50
C VAL A 38 -56.38 -16.50 -4.41
N LEU A 39 -56.58 -16.75 -5.72
CA LEU A 39 -55.52 -16.70 -6.73
C LEU A 39 -54.80 -15.34 -6.84
N SER A 40 -55.50 -14.20 -6.78
CA SER A 40 -54.84 -12.87 -6.83
C SER A 40 -53.98 -12.60 -5.60
N ALA A 41 -54.38 -13.12 -4.43
CA ALA A 41 -53.57 -13.01 -3.22
C ALA A 41 -52.32 -13.91 -3.28
N SER A 42 -52.45 -15.13 -3.80
CA SER A 42 -51.31 -16.04 -3.99
C SER A 42 -50.29 -15.51 -5.01
N LEU A 43 -50.76 -14.90 -6.11
CA LEU A 43 -49.88 -14.25 -7.10
C LEU A 43 -49.14 -13.03 -6.50
N MET A 44 -49.81 -12.23 -5.68
CA MET A 44 -49.17 -11.11 -4.95
C MET A 44 -48.06 -11.60 -4.00
N ARG A 45 -48.26 -12.75 -3.34
CA ARG A 45 -47.22 -13.37 -2.49
C ARG A 45 -46.02 -13.84 -3.31
N ILE A 46 -46.26 -14.49 -4.45
CA ILE A 46 -45.19 -14.94 -5.34
C ILE A 46 -44.40 -13.74 -5.85
N TYR A 47 -45.08 -12.67 -6.29
CA TYR A 47 -44.42 -11.44 -6.71
C TYR A 47 -43.55 -10.84 -5.60
N LEU A 48 -44.07 -10.78 -4.37
CA LEU A 48 -43.32 -10.26 -3.23
C LEU A 48 -42.06 -11.10 -2.95
N ILE A 49 -42.18 -12.43 -2.99
CA ILE A 49 -41.04 -13.35 -2.77
C ILE A 49 -39.97 -13.15 -3.85
N VAL A 50 -40.38 -13.07 -5.12
CA VAL A 50 -39.46 -12.84 -6.24
C VAL A 50 -38.77 -11.47 -6.11
N ALA A 51 -39.53 -10.42 -5.77
CA ALA A 51 -38.98 -9.08 -5.56
C ALA A 51 -37.94 -9.07 -4.41
N LEU A 52 -38.23 -9.73 -3.29
CA LEU A 52 -37.29 -9.86 -2.18
C LEU A 52 -36.05 -10.67 -2.56
N ALA A 53 -36.21 -11.74 -3.33
CA ALA A 53 -35.10 -12.55 -3.82
C ALA A 53 -34.17 -11.73 -4.74
N ILE A 54 -34.74 -10.91 -5.64
CA ILE A 54 -33.97 -10.00 -6.49
C ILE A 54 -33.22 -8.97 -5.64
N LEU A 55 -33.89 -8.34 -4.66
CA LEU A 55 -33.24 -7.37 -3.77
C LEU A 55 -32.09 -8.00 -3.00
N ALA A 56 -32.30 -9.19 -2.41
CA ALA A 56 -31.25 -9.93 -1.73
C ALA A 56 -30.08 -10.25 -2.67
N PHE A 57 -30.37 -10.69 -3.89
CA PHE A 57 -29.35 -11.00 -4.89
C PHE A 57 -28.54 -9.76 -5.30
N THR A 58 -29.20 -8.62 -5.54
CA THR A 58 -28.52 -7.36 -5.86
C THR A 58 -27.64 -6.88 -4.70
N ALA A 59 -28.10 -7.01 -3.45
CA ALA A 59 -27.30 -6.67 -2.27
C ALA A 59 -26.04 -7.55 -2.15
N VAL A 60 -26.16 -8.85 -2.42
CA VAL A 60 -25.01 -9.77 -2.44
C VAL A 60 -24.01 -9.38 -3.53
N ILE A 61 -24.47 -9.05 -4.74
CA ILE A 61 -23.59 -8.59 -5.82
C ILE A 61 -22.84 -7.32 -5.42
N ILE A 62 -23.54 -6.32 -4.88
CA ILE A 62 -22.92 -5.06 -4.42
C ILE A 62 -21.86 -5.34 -3.35
N PHE A 63 -22.17 -6.22 -2.38
CA PHE A 63 -21.23 -6.63 -1.34
C PHE A 63 -19.99 -7.33 -1.90
N LEU A 64 -20.15 -8.23 -2.88
CA LEU A 64 -19.04 -8.91 -3.54
C LEU A 64 -18.14 -7.93 -4.30
N ILE A 65 -18.73 -6.98 -5.03
CA ILE A 65 -17.98 -5.94 -5.76
C ILE A 65 -17.21 -5.05 -4.77
N ASP A 66 -17.83 -4.63 -3.67
CA ASP A 66 -17.18 -3.81 -2.65
C ASP A 66 -16.00 -4.54 -2.01
N LYS A 67 -16.17 -5.83 -1.72
CA LYS A 67 -15.10 -6.68 -1.17
C LYS A 67 -13.91 -6.78 -2.13
N ILE A 68 -14.14 -7.00 -3.42
CA ILE A 68 -13.08 -7.06 -4.43
C ILE A 68 -12.35 -5.71 -4.52
N LYS A 69 -13.10 -4.60 -4.60
CA LYS A 69 -12.53 -3.25 -4.64
C LYS A 69 -11.68 -2.95 -3.42
N LYS A 70 -12.13 -3.33 -2.23
CA LYS A 70 -11.40 -3.06 -0.99
C LYS A 70 -10.01 -3.71 -0.97
N THR A 71 -9.91 -4.97 -1.41
CA THR A 71 -8.62 -5.68 -1.53
C THR A 71 -7.71 -5.03 -2.57
N GLU A 72 -8.25 -4.62 -3.72
CA GLU A 72 -7.46 -3.91 -4.74
C GLU A 72 -6.96 -2.55 -4.26
N HIS A 73 -7.79 -1.79 -3.52
CA HIS A 73 -7.44 -0.48 -3.00
C HIS A 73 -6.27 -0.53 -2.01
N GLU A 74 -6.23 -1.52 -1.12
CA GLU A 74 -5.14 -1.68 -0.16
C GLU A 74 -3.79 -1.92 -0.88
N SER A 75 -3.78 -2.79 -1.89
CA SER A 75 -2.57 -3.03 -2.70
C SER A 75 -2.14 -1.80 -3.50
N ILE A 76 -3.09 -1.06 -4.07
CA ILE A 76 -2.80 0.16 -4.85
C ILE A 76 -2.22 1.26 -3.95
N ILE A 77 -2.77 1.46 -2.76
CA ILE A 77 -2.28 2.46 -1.80
C ILE A 77 -0.86 2.11 -1.37
N LEU A 78 -0.59 0.85 -1.07
CA LEU A 78 0.75 0.40 -0.68
C LEU A 78 1.75 0.58 -1.83
N ALA A 79 1.40 0.13 -3.04
CA ALA A 79 2.26 0.27 -4.21
C ALA A 79 2.55 1.74 -4.55
N ARG A 80 1.55 2.62 -4.44
CA ARG A 80 1.72 4.06 -4.63
C ARG A 80 2.62 4.66 -3.54
N SER A 81 2.38 4.31 -2.28
CA SER A 81 3.19 4.79 -1.15
C SER A 81 4.66 4.36 -1.28
N LEU A 82 4.89 3.10 -1.64
CA LEU A 82 6.24 2.58 -1.92
C LEU A 82 6.88 3.31 -3.10
N GLY A 83 6.14 3.56 -4.18
CA GLY A 83 6.63 4.31 -5.34
C GLY A 83 7.04 5.75 -5.00
N VAL A 84 6.28 6.44 -4.14
CA VAL A 84 6.66 7.77 -3.64
C VAL A 84 7.91 7.70 -2.77
N PHE A 85 7.97 6.73 -1.85
CA PHE A 85 9.14 6.52 -0.98
C PHE A 85 10.42 6.27 -1.79
N LEU A 86 10.38 5.34 -2.75
CA LEU A 86 11.52 5.01 -3.61
C LEU A 86 11.97 6.19 -4.45
N LYS A 87 11.07 7.14 -4.77
CA LYS A 87 11.40 8.34 -5.53
C LYS A 87 11.99 9.47 -4.66
N GLN A 88 11.62 9.54 -3.38
CA GLN A 88 11.99 10.65 -2.49
C GLN A 88 13.12 10.33 -1.51
N THR A 89 13.40 9.06 -1.25
CA THR A 89 14.44 8.64 -0.31
C THR A 89 15.83 9.09 -0.76
N SER A 90 16.66 9.53 0.18
CA SER A 90 18.09 9.78 -0.08
C SER A 90 18.93 8.50 0.00
N ASP A 91 18.37 7.41 0.55
CA ASP A 91 19.05 6.13 0.68
C ASP A 91 19.00 5.33 -0.64
N PHE A 92 20.03 4.55 -0.90
CA PHE A 92 20.04 3.58 -2.00
C PHE A 92 19.30 2.32 -1.53
N VAL A 93 18.05 2.19 -1.96
CA VAL A 93 17.17 1.06 -1.60
C VAL A 93 17.05 0.15 -2.80
N TYR A 94 17.14 -1.15 -2.61
CA TYR A 94 16.99 -2.12 -3.69
C TYR A 94 16.42 -3.45 -3.21
N TYR A 95 15.77 -4.14 -4.14
CA TYR A 95 15.35 -5.52 -4.00
C TYR A 95 15.85 -6.31 -5.21
N LYS A 96 16.46 -7.47 -4.97
CA LYS A 96 16.98 -8.37 -5.99
C LYS A 96 16.35 -9.75 -5.89
N ASP A 97 16.23 -10.44 -7.02
CA ASP A 97 15.81 -11.83 -7.09
C ASP A 97 16.93 -12.80 -6.67
N SER A 98 16.64 -14.11 -6.71
CA SER A 98 17.60 -15.17 -6.38
C SER A 98 18.80 -15.27 -7.34
N ASN A 99 18.78 -14.54 -8.46
CA ASN A 99 19.85 -14.48 -9.44
C ASN A 99 20.63 -13.15 -9.35
N SER A 100 20.50 -12.43 -8.23
CA SER A 100 21.10 -11.11 -8.02
C SER A 100 20.69 -10.06 -9.06
N ARG A 101 19.49 -10.19 -9.65
CA ARG A 101 18.95 -9.20 -10.60
C ARG A 101 17.97 -8.27 -9.91
N PHE A 102 18.06 -6.97 -10.20
CA PHE A 102 17.18 -5.98 -9.59
C PHE A 102 15.71 -6.21 -9.97
N ILE A 103 14.83 -6.25 -8.97
CA ILE A 103 13.38 -6.24 -9.14
C ILE A 103 12.84 -4.80 -9.04
N PHE A 104 13.38 -4.01 -8.10
CA PHE A 104 13.17 -2.57 -8.03
C PHE A 104 14.32 -1.89 -7.28
N CYS A 105 14.44 -0.58 -7.44
CA CYS A 105 15.34 0.25 -6.63
C CYS A 105 14.79 1.66 -6.40
N SER A 106 15.43 2.42 -5.52
CA SER A 106 15.18 3.85 -5.37
C SER A 106 15.68 4.62 -6.59
N GLN A 107 15.06 5.77 -6.86
CA GLN A 107 15.51 6.67 -7.93
C GLN A 107 16.94 7.16 -7.66
N THR A 108 17.29 7.42 -6.40
CA THR A 108 18.65 7.84 -6.00
C THR A 108 19.72 6.82 -6.37
N LEU A 109 19.41 5.51 -6.34
CA LEU A 109 20.33 4.47 -6.82
C LEU A 109 20.46 4.49 -8.35
N ALA A 110 19.37 4.76 -9.06
CA ALA A 110 19.39 4.90 -10.52
C ALA A 110 20.26 6.11 -10.93
N ASP A 111 20.06 7.24 -10.25
CA ASP A 111 20.75 8.49 -10.54
C ASP A 111 22.28 8.35 -10.39
N ILE A 112 22.75 7.73 -9.30
CA ILE A 112 24.18 7.54 -9.07
C ILE A 112 24.82 6.52 -10.01
N THR A 113 24.03 5.60 -10.57
CA THR A 113 24.49 4.60 -11.54
C THR A 113 24.28 5.06 -12.98
N ASN A 114 24.03 6.35 -13.22
CA ASN A 114 23.79 6.96 -14.53
C ASN A 114 22.58 6.39 -15.29
N HIS A 115 21.50 6.07 -14.59
CA HIS A 115 20.22 5.67 -15.17
C HIS A 115 19.20 6.79 -15.01
N GLU A 116 18.45 7.09 -16.08
CA GLU A 116 17.43 8.16 -16.07
C GLU A 116 16.25 7.79 -15.17
N HIS A 117 15.85 6.51 -15.15
CA HIS A 117 14.75 6.04 -14.33
C HIS A 117 15.11 4.74 -13.62
N TRP A 118 14.63 4.55 -12.38
CA TRP A 118 14.81 3.30 -11.63
C TRP A 118 14.29 2.04 -12.34
N ARG A 119 13.44 2.20 -13.37
CA ARG A 119 12.89 1.08 -14.15
C ARG A 119 13.92 0.51 -15.10
N ASP A 120 14.90 1.31 -15.51
CA ASP A 120 15.98 0.90 -16.40
C ASP A 120 16.96 -0.05 -15.71
N MET A 121 16.86 -0.16 -14.38
CA MET A 121 17.64 -1.07 -13.55
C MET A 121 17.02 -2.46 -13.47
N ILE A 122 15.72 -2.60 -13.74
CA ILE A 122 15.00 -3.87 -13.57
C ILE A 122 15.62 -4.95 -14.46
N GLY A 123 15.94 -6.09 -13.87
CA GLY A 123 16.53 -7.24 -14.53
C GLY A 123 18.05 -7.17 -14.69
N LYS A 124 18.69 -6.02 -14.44
CA LYS A 124 20.16 -5.91 -14.52
C LYS A 124 20.83 -6.57 -13.31
N HIS A 125 22.04 -7.09 -13.53
CA HIS A 125 22.93 -7.54 -12.47
C HIS A 125 23.90 -6.41 -12.07
N ASP A 126 24.46 -6.47 -10.85
CA ASP A 126 25.49 -5.52 -10.39
C ASP A 126 26.64 -5.29 -11.37
N PHE A 127 27.12 -6.32 -12.09
CA PHE A 127 28.19 -6.19 -13.07
C PHE A 127 27.80 -5.40 -14.33
N GLU A 128 26.50 -5.22 -14.57
CA GLU A 128 25.95 -4.43 -15.68
C GLU A 128 25.72 -2.96 -15.26
N VAL A 129 25.79 -2.67 -13.96
CA VAL A 129 25.38 -1.40 -13.35
C VAL A 129 26.56 -0.66 -12.73
N PHE A 130 27.43 -1.38 -12.03
CA PHE A 130 28.55 -0.82 -11.29
C PHE A 130 29.89 -1.14 -11.97
N PRO A 131 30.95 -0.35 -11.68
CA PRO A 131 32.31 -0.74 -12.01
C PRO A 131 32.66 -2.14 -11.49
N HIS A 132 33.49 -2.85 -12.22
CA HIS A 132 33.81 -4.26 -11.96
C HIS A 132 34.26 -4.53 -10.52
N ASP A 133 35.12 -3.67 -9.96
CA ASP A 133 35.65 -3.84 -8.60
C ASP A 133 34.54 -3.70 -7.55
N THR A 134 33.67 -2.71 -7.71
CA THR A 134 32.51 -2.48 -6.83
C THR A 134 31.51 -3.63 -6.94
N ALA A 135 31.19 -4.07 -8.15
CA ALA A 135 30.29 -5.20 -8.38
C ALA A 135 30.82 -6.51 -7.77
N THR A 136 32.14 -6.72 -7.82
CA THR A 136 32.79 -7.89 -7.21
C THR A 136 32.62 -7.89 -5.69
N ILE A 137 32.89 -6.76 -5.04
CA ILE A 137 32.69 -6.60 -3.59
C ILE A 137 31.24 -6.90 -3.21
N TYR A 138 30.27 -6.31 -3.93
CA TYR A 138 28.86 -6.50 -3.62
C TYR A 138 28.38 -7.93 -3.82
N ASN A 139 28.88 -8.61 -4.86
CA ASN A 139 28.59 -10.01 -5.10
C ASN A 139 29.15 -10.91 -3.99
N GLU A 140 30.41 -10.69 -3.59
CA GLU A 140 31.03 -11.45 -2.49
C GLU A 140 30.29 -11.28 -1.17
N GLU A 141 29.79 -10.07 -0.90
CA GLU A 141 28.94 -9.78 0.26
C GLU A 141 27.54 -10.40 0.20
N GLU A 142 26.99 -10.59 -0.99
CA GLU A 142 25.66 -11.19 -1.20
C GLU A 142 25.68 -12.71 -1.12
N LYS A 143 26.80 -13.37 -1.49
CA LYS A 143 26.96 -14.83 -1.39
C LYS A 143 26.54 -15.41 -0.04
N PRO A 144 27.05 -14.95 1.13
CA PRO A 144 26.63 -15.50 2.42
C PRO A 144 25.16 -15.20 2.73
N VAL A 145 24.61 -14.09 2.22
CA VAL A 145 23.19 -13.76 2.41
C VAL A 145 22.30 -14.75 1.66
N PHE A 146 22.64 -15.09 0.42
CA PHE A 146 21.91 -16.09 -0.37
C PHE A 146 22.14 -17.52 0.13
N ASN A 147 23.39 -17.89 0.44
CA ASN A 147 23.74 -19.27 0.76
C ASN A 147 23.41 -19.66 2.21
N GLU A 148 23.61 -18.75 3.15
CA GLU A 148 23.45 -19.03 4.58
C GLU A 148 22.18 -18.39 5.18
N GLY A 149 21.49 -17.52 4.44
CA GLY A 149 20.34 -16.78 4.96
C GLY A 149 20.73 -15.83 6.10
N LYS A 150 21.99 -15.40 6.18
CA LYS A 150 22.47 -14.48 7.23
C LYS A 150 22.42 -13.04 6.72
N PRO A 151 21.83 -12.09 7.48
CA PRO A 151 21.84 -10.69 7.09
C PRO A 151 23.25 -10.11 7.17
N LEU A 152 23.58 -9.21 6.25
CA LEU A 152 24.77 -8.37 6.32
C LEU A 152 24.36 -7.04 6.96
N LEU A 153 25.01 -6.63 8.04
CA LEU A 153 24.62 -5.42 8.78
C LEU A 153 25.81 -4.48 8.96
N ASN A 154 25.54 -3.18 8.89
CA ASN A 154 26.45 -2.05 9.14
C ASN A 154 27.75 -2.11 8.35
N LYS A 155 27.74 -2.72 7.17
CA LYS A 155 28.94 -2.88 6.34
C LYS A 155 29.26 -1.56 5.66
N VAL A 156 30.45 -1.02 5.92
CA VAL A 156 30.91 0.22 5.30
C VAL A 156 31.79 -0.09 4.11
N ASN A 157 31.40 0.38 2.93
CA ASN A 157 32.15 0.25 1.69
C ASN A 157 32.47 1.62 1.10
N PRO A 158 33.63 1.79 0.45
CA PRO A 158 33.85 2.95 -0.38
C PRO A 158 32.90 2.90 -1.58
N TYR A 159 32.44 4.06 -2.03
CA TYR A 159 31.67 4.19 -3.26
C TYR A 159 32.11 5.45 -4.02
N TYR A 160 31.90 5.48 -5.33
CA TYR A 160 32.26 6.62 -6.17
C TYR A 160 31.11 7.60 -6.23
N LEU A 161 31.34 8.85 -5.79
CA LEU A 161 30.39 9.94 -6.00
C LEU A 161 30.36 10.33 -7.48
N ALA A 162 29.27 10.98 -7.89
CA ALA A 162 29.18 11.63 -9.20
C ALA A 162 30.31 12.67 -9.44
N SER A 163 30.89 13.22 -8.38
CA SER A 163 32.04 14.14 -8.42
C SER A 163 33.40 13.46 -8.62
N SER A 164 33.45 12.13 -8.76
CA SER A 164 34.69 11.31 -8.76
C SER A 164 35.46 11.31 -7.43
N GLU A 165 34.88 11.84 -6.35
CA GLU A 165 35.41 11.69 -5.00
C GLU A 165 35.00 10.35 -4.38
N ILE A 166 35.80 9.88 -3.42
CA ILE A 166 35.51 8.66 -2.66
C ILE A 166 34.56 9.00 -1.53
N GLY A 167 33.36 8.42 -1.58
CA GLY A 167 32.39 8.43 -0.50
C GLY A 167 32.41 7.13 0.29
N TYR A 168 31.65 7.12 1.37
CA TYR A 168 31.46 5.95 2.21
C TYR A 168 29.98 5.65 2.36
N VAL A 169 29.60 4.42 2.06
CA VAL A 169 28.23 3.95 2.19
C VAL A 169 28.13 2.87 3.25
N GLN A 170 27.21 3.02 4.19
CA GLN A 170 26.86 1.99 5.17
C GLN A 170 25.69 1.18 4.64
N THR A 171 25.87 -0.14 4.54
CA THR A 171 24.93 -1.06 3.90
C THR A 171 24.42 -2.10 4.87
N ASN A 172 23.12 -2.33 4.80
CA ASN A 172 22.42 -3.46 5.39
C ASN A 172 21.76 -4.27 4.26
N LYS A 173 21.88 -5.60 4.28
CA LYS A 173 21.23 -6.53 3.36
C LYS A 173 20.52 -7.63 4.16
N TRP A 174 19.24 -7.82 3.88
CA TRP A 174 18.41 -8.85 4.51
C TRP A 174 17.98 -9.89 3.48
N PRO A 175 18.06 -11.19 3.80
CA PRO A 175 17.50 -12.24 2.97
C PRO A 175 15.98 -12.18 3.02
N ILE A 176 15.35 -12.36 1.86
CA ILE A 176 13.91 -12.58 1.74
C ILE A 176 13.69 -14.06 1.54
N PHE A 177 12.80 -14.66 2.34
CA PHE A 177 12.48 -16.08 2.30
C PHE A 177 11.17 -16.31 1.54
N ASP A 178 11.09 -17.40 0.77
CA ASP A 178 9.84 -17.90 0.20
C ASP A 178 9.06 -18.77 1.22
N ASP A 179 7.91 -19.29 0.80
CA ASP A 179 7.04 -20.16 1.60
C ASP A 179 7.72 -21.49 2.01
N ASN A 180 8.81 -21.88 1.34
CA ASN A 180 9.61 -23.07 1.64
C ASN A 180 10.83 -22.75 2.53
N ASN A 181 10.89 -21.54 3.09
CA ASN A 181 12.01 -21.05 3.91
C ASN A 181 13.36 -21.03 3.17
N LYS A 182 13.33 -20.89 1.84
CA LYS A 182 14.51 -20.71 1.00
C LYS A 182 14.68 -19.24 0.67
N VAL A 183 15.93 -18.76 0.61
CA VAL A 183 16.22 -17.38 0.20
C VAL A 183 15.80 -17.18 -1.26
N SER A 184 14.80 -16.34 -1.48
CA SER A 184 14.22 -16.02 -2.79
C SER A 184 14.70 -14.67 -3.35
N GLY A 185 15.35 -13.86 -2.52
CA GLY A 185 15.88 -12.57 -2.90
C GLY A 185 16.64 -11.88 -1.77
N ILE A 186 17.15 -10.68 -2.07
CA ILE A 186 17.81 -9.82 -1.09
C ILE A 186 17.20 -8.43 -1.13
N PHE A 187 16.86 -7.90 0.04
CA PHE A 187 16.48 -6.51 0.23
C PHE A 187 17.64 -5.75 0.87
N GLY A 188 18.07 -4.65 0.26
CA GLY A 188 19.21 -3.87 0.72
C GLY A 188 18.88 -2.40 0.88
N ILE A 189 19.45 -1.79 1.92
CA ILE A 189 19.46 -0.35 2.15
C ILE A 189 20.89 0.07 2.39
N SER A 190 21.34 1.04 1.60
CA SER A 190 22.68 1.60 1.67
C SER A 190 22.55 3.12 1.86
N ARG A 191 23.14 3.65 2.92
CA ARG A 191 23.11 5.07 3.28
C ARG A 191 24.49 5.70 3.13
N ASP A 192 24.55 6.83 2.45
CA ASP A 192 25.77 7.64 2.43
C ASP A 192 26.07 8.19 3.83
N ILE A 193 27.25 7.90 4.34
CA ILE A 193 27.77 8.36 5.64
C ILE A 193 29.03 9.22 5.48
N THR A 194 29.32 9.72 4.28
CA THR A 194 30.53 10.48 3.97
C THR A 194 30.62 11.73 4.84
N GLU A 195 29.57 12.54 4.91
CA GLU A 195 29.54 13.73 5.77
C GLU A 195 29.70 13.39 7.25
N LEU A 196 29.02 12.33 7.72
CA LEU A 196 29.11 11.87 9.09
C LEU A 196 30.53 11.42 9.44
N LYS A 197 31.19 10.72 8.52
CA LYS A 197 32.56 10.25 8.70
C LYS A 197 33.55 11.41 8.70
N ASN A 198 33.45 12.33 7.75
CA ASN A 198 34.29 13.53 7.68
C ASN A 198 34.16 14.37 8.95
N ALA A 199 32.93 14.62 9.41
CA ALA A 199 32.68 15.31 10.67
C ALA A 199 33.34 14.56 11.84
N THR A 200 33.17 13.24 11.93
CA THR A 200 33.77 12.45 13.02
C THR A 200 35.30 12.50 13.00
N GLU A 201 35.92 12.49 11.82
CA GLU A 201 37.38 12.60 11.67
C GLU A 201 37.89 14.00 12.03
N ASP A 202 37.16 15.05 11.64
CA ASP A 202 37.48 16.44 12.02
C ASP A 202 37.36 16.66 13.53
N TRP A 203 36.31 16.13 14.15
CA TRP A 203 36.15 16.14 15.61
C TRP A 203 37.33 15.46 16.31
N LYS A 204 37.72 14.25 15.88
CA LYS A 204 38.87 13.53 16.44
C LYS A 204 40.18 14.29 16.24
N ARG A 205 40.38 14.90 15.07
CA ARG A 205 41.57 15.69 14.77
C ARG A 205 41.68 16.91 15.69
N ASN A 206 40.57 17.61 15.91
CA ASN A 206 40.51 18.79 16.78
C ASN A 206 40.66 18.42 18.27
N GLU A 207 40.07 17.31 18.71
CA GLU A 207 40.23 16.80 20.07
C GLU A 207 41.69 16.43 20.39
N ILE A 208 42.42 15.85 19.43
CA ILE A 208 43.86 15.56 19.57
C ILE A 208 44.71 16.84 19.54
N PHE A 209 44.25 17.91 18.89
CA PHE A 209 45.01 19.17 18.77
C PHE A 209 44.93 20.05 20.03
N LEU A 210 43.79 20.03 20.73
CA LEU A 210 43.57 20.81 21.96
C LEU A 210 44.58 20.54 23.10
N PRO A 211 44.92 19.29 23.47
CA PRO A 211 45.90 19.05 24.53
C PRO A 211 47.32 19.50 24.15
N ARG A 212 47.67 19.54 22.85
CA ARG A 212 49.00 19.95 22.40
C ARG A 212 49.22 21.47 22.45
N VAL A 213 48.19 22.26 22.18
CA VAL A 213 48.24 23.73 22.30
C VAL A 213 48.22 24.17 23.77
N LEU A 214 47.38 23.52 24.60
CA LEU A 214 47.34 23.77 26.05
C LEU A 214 48.67 23.42 26.74
N CYS A 215 49.34 22.34 26.34
CA CYS A 215 50.64 21.98 26.91
C CYS A 215 51.76 22.98 26.56
N LEU A 216 51.75 23.56 25.36
CA LEU A 216 52.72 24.59 24.96
C LEU A 216 52.48 25.93 25.67
N GLN A 217 51.23 26.30 25.98
CA GLN A 217 50.93 27.50 26.76
C GLN A 217 51.31 27.37 28.24
N TRP A 218 51.19 26.18 28.83
CA TRP A 218 51.56 25.95 30.24
C TRP A 218 53.08 25.92 30.49
N ASN A 219 53.88 25.44 29.54
CA ASN A 219 55.35 25.48 29.64
C ASN A 219 55.94 26.90 29.50
N GLY A 220 55.22 27.83 28.86
CA GLY A 220 55.61 29.24 28.81
C GLY A 220 55.37 30.00 30.12
N VAL A 221 54.34 29.63 30.87
CA VAL A 221 53.98 30.30 32.14
C VAL A 221 54.84 29.82 33.32
N LEU A 222 55.27 28.54 33.32
CA LEU A 222 56.16 28.00 34.35
C LEU A 222 57.60 28.54 34.28
N ASN A 223 58.11 28.87 33.08
CA ASN A 223 59.46 29.43 32.94
C ASN A 223 59.58 30.88 33.41
N LEU A 224 58.48 31.65 33.43
CA LEU A 224 58.47 33.03 33.96
C LEU A 224 58.38 33.10 35.49
N ALA A 225 57.96 32.02 36.16
CA ALA A 225 57.88 31.97 37.62
C ALA A 225 59.21 31.60 38.30
N ILE A 226 60.16 30.99 37.57
CA ILE A 226 61.46 30.55 38.12
C ILE A 226 62.57 31.60 37.95
N THR A 227 62.37 32.63 37.12
CA THR A 227 63.36 33.72 36.94
C THR A 227 63.24 34.86 37.97
N TYR A 228 62.25 34.78 38.89
CA TYR A 228 62.01 35.78 39.94
C TYR A 228 62.16 35.23 41.38
N LEU A 229 62.90 34.13 41.54
CA LEU A 229 63.43 33.63 42.83
C LEU A 229 64.96 33.58 42.75
#